data_AF-A0A845JWF8-F1
#
_entry.id   AF-A0A845JWF8-F1
#
_cell.length_a   1.000
_cell.length_b   1.000
_cell.length_c   1.000
_cell.angle_alpha   90.00
_cell.angle_beta   90.00
_cell.angle_gamma   90.00
#
_symmetry.space_group_name_H-M   'P 1'
#
loop_
_entity.id
_entity.type
_entity.pdbx_description
1 polymer ?
#
loop_
_entity_poly.entity_id
_entity_poly.type
_entity_poly.pdbx_seq_one_letter_code
_entity_poly.pdbx_strand_id
1 'polypeptide(L)' 'MKKLEKLIESIPFLPPILYFGSVGLLGYDIYSYVFYEIDFLNAYTRYPLTIIFFFMTGLGVKKYQNKK' A
#
# COMPACT_ATOMS: atom_id res chain seq x y z
N MET A 1 6.97 8.46 -13.75
CA MET A 1 7.10 7.25 -12.90
C MET A 1 8.51 7.04 -12.33
N LYS A 2 9.60 7.10 -13.12
CA LYS A 2 10.99 6.86 -12.65
C LYS A 2 11.48 7.76 -11.49
N LYS A 3 10.98 9.00 -11.36
CA LYS A 3 11.39 9.95 -10.30
C LYS A 3 10.78 9.60 -8.93
N LEU A 4 9.53 9.16 -8.92
CA LEU A 4 8.81 8.77 -7.70
C LEU A 4 9.33 7.42 -7.18
N GLU A 5 9.53 6.46 -8.08
CA GLU A 5 10.15 5.17 -7.78
C GLU A 5 11.54 5.36 -7.14
N LYS A 6 12.41 6.19 -7.74
CA LYS A 6 13.71 6.54 -7.15
C LYS A 6 13.63 7.20 -5.77
N LEU A 7 12.63 8.06 -5.54
CA LEU A 7 12.45 8.72 -4.24
C LEU A 7 12.00 7.71 -3.18
N ILE A 8 11.09 6.80 -3.53
CA ILE A 8 10.62 5.75 -2.64
C ILE A 8 11.75 4.74 -2.34
N GLU A 9 12.54 4.38 -3.34
CA GLU A 9 13.70 3.49 -3.18
C GLU A 9 14.88 4.14 -2.46
N SER A 10 15.01 5.47 -2.50
CA SER A 10 16.07 6.19 -1.78
C SER A 10 15.96 6.09 -0.27
N ILE A 11 14.77 5.77 0.25
CA ILE A 11 14.52 5.62 1.69
C ILE A 11 14.23 4.14 1.97
N PRO A 12 15.15 3.38 2.56
CA PRO A 12 15.03 1.92 2.66
C PRO A 12 13.81 1.43 3.46
N PHE A 13 13.32 2.24 4.41
CA PHE A 13 12.16 1.89 5.24
C PHE A 13 10.82 2.38 4.67
N LEU A 14 10.83 3.28 3.70
CA LEU A 14 9.60 3.84 3.13
C LEU A 14 8.79 2.79 2.35
N PRO A 15 9.39 1.91 1.50
CA PRO A 15 8.64 0.87 0.82
C PRO A 15 7.95 -0.11 1.77
N PRO A 16 8.63 -0.68 2.79
CA PRO A 16 7.98 -1.53 3.78
C PRO A 16 6.87 -0.82 4.56
N ILE A 17 7.11 0.42 5.01
CA ILE A 17 6.10 1.17 5.79
C ILE A 17 4.86 1.44 4.94
N LEU A 18 5.03 1.87 3.68
CA LEU A 18 3.91 2.10 2.77
C LEU A 18 3.15 0.81 2.47
N TYR A 19 3.84 -0.32 2.29
CA TYR A 19 3.20 -1.61 2.02
C TYR A 19 2.48 -2.17 3.25
N PHE A 20 3.18 -2.38 4.37
CA PHE A 20 2.59 -2.95 5.58
C PHE A 20 1.55 -2.00 6.21
N GLY A 21 1.78 -0.69 6.14
CA GLY A 21 0.82 0.30 6.61
C GLY A 21 -0.47 0.30 5.79
N SER A 22 -0.38 0.20 4.45
CA SER A 22 -1.58 0.12 3.61
C SER A 22 -2.34 -1.19 3.78
N VAL A 23 -1.64 -2.32 3.89
CA VAL A 23 -2.26 -3.63 4.21
C VAL A 23 -2.97 -3.60 5.55
N GLY A 24 -2.33 -3.07 6.60
CA GLY A 24 -2.92 -2.99 7.93
C GLY A 24 -4.19 -2.13 7.97
N LEU A 25 -4.14 -0.95 7.34
CA LEU A 25 -5.30 -0.04 7.29
C LEU A 25 -6.46 -0.61 6.46
N LEU A 26 -6.18 -1.17 5.28
CA LEU A 26 -7.22 -1.80 4.46
C LEU A 26 -7.80 -3.06 5.13
N GLY A 27 -6.96 -3.86 5.78
CA GLY A 27 -7.40 -5.03 6.54
C GLY A 27 -8.28 -4.65 7.72
N TYR A 28 -7.91 -3.60 8.46
CA TYR A 28 -8.72 -3.10 9.57
C TYR A 28 -10.05 -2.47 9.10
N ASP A 29 -10.04 -1.79 7.97
CA ASP A 29 -11.26 -1.26 7.34
C ASP A 29 -12.23 -2.37 6.92
N ILE A 30 -11.74 -3.42 6.28
CA ILE A 30 -12.54 -4.61 5.94
C ILE A 30 -13.06 -5.30 7.20
N TYR A 31 -12.21 -5.49 8.21
CA TYR A 31 -12.62 -6.07 9.49
C TYR A 31 -13.73 -5.24 10.16
N SER A 32 -13.57 -3.92 10.20
CA SER A 32 -14.56 -3.02 10.79
C SER A 32 -15.89 -3.08 10.04
N TYR A 33 -15.85 -3.14 8.71
CA TYR A 33 -17.04 -3.28 7.88
C TYR A 33 -17.75 -4.63 8.11
N VAL A 34 -17.00 -5.74 8.18
CA VAL A 34 -17.58 -7.09 8.33
C VAL A 34 -18.17 -7.34 9.71
N PHE A 35 -17.50 -6.90 10.77
CA PHE A 35 -17.89 -7.23 12.15
C PHE A 35 -18.73 -6.17 12.83
N TYR A 36 -18.65 -4.92 12.38
CA TYR A 36 -19.34 -3.80 13.02
C TYR A 36 -20.22 -3.00 12.05
N GLU A 37 -20.22 -3.32 10.75
CA GLU A 37 -20.91 -2.54 9.70
C GLU A 37 -20.50 -1.06 9.67
N ILE A 38 -19.28 -0.76 10.12
CA ILE A 38 -18.73 0.61 10.17
C ILE A 38 -17.69 0.77 9.05
N ASP A 39 -17.86 1.80 8.23
CA ASP A 39 -16.81 2.28 7.33
C ASP A 39 -15.74 3.04 8.13
N PHE A 40 -14.63 2.38 8.44
CA PHE A 40 -13.50 3.00 9.14
C PHE A 40 -12.75 3.99 8.24
N LEU A 41 -12.52 3.62 6.98
CA LEU A 41 -11.96 4.49 5.96
C LEU A 41 -13.07 5.10 5.11
N ASN A 42 -13.05 6.42 4.97
CA ASN A 42 -13.83 7.11 3.97
C ASN A 42 -13.36 6.70 2.56
N ALA A 43 -14.24 6.77 1.55
CA ALA A 43 -13.90 6.51 0.15
C ALA A 43 -12.65 7.29 -0.29
N TYR A 44 -12.55 8.57 0.09
CA TYR A 44 -11.41 9.44 -0.23
C TYR A 44 -10.07 8.95 0.34
N THR A 45 -10.05 8.16 1.41
CA THR A 45 -8.83 7.56 1.96
C THR A 45 -8.64 6.12 1.50
N ARG A 46 -9.72 5.35 1.35
CA ARG A 46 -9.72 3.97 0.84
C ARG A 46 -9.13 3.88 -0.57
N TYR A 47 -9.53 4.76 -1.49
CA TYR A 47 -9.00 4.78 -2.87
C TYR A 47 -7.48 5.01 -2.95
N PRO A 48 -6.90 6.07 -2.36
CA PRO A 48 -5.46 6.29 -2.43
C PRO A 48 -4.67 5.20 -1.68
N LEU A 49 -5.18 4.67 -0.56
CA LEU A 49 -4.55 3.54 0.12
C LEU A 49 -4.47 2.30 -0.78
N THR A 50 -5.55 2.01 -1.50
CA THR A 50 -5.60 0.91 -2.46
C THR A 50 -4.61 1.13 -3.61
N ILE A 51 -4.53 2.35 -4.16
CA ILE A 51 -3.56 2.69 -5.20
C ILE A 51 -2.12 2.53 -4.70
N ILE A 52 -1.82 3.01 -3.49
CA ILE A 52 -0.50 2.85 -2.86
C ILE A 52 -0.16 1.38 -2.68
N PHE A 53 -1.09 0.57 -2.19
CA PHE A 53 -0.89 -0.87 -2.01
C PHE A 53 -0.52 -1.57 -3.33
N PHE A 54 -1.29 -1.33 -4.39
CA PHE A 54 -1.00 -1.91 -5.70
C PHE A 54 0.31 -1.39 -6.30
N PHE A 55 0.61 -0.09 -6.12
CA PHE A 55 1.85 0.51 -6.57
C PHE A 55 3.06 -0.14 -5.88
N MET A 56 3.01 -0.30 -4.56
CA MET A 56 4.08 -0.95 -3.79
C MET A 56 4.24 -2.43 -4.16
N THR A 57 3.12 -3.13 -4.38
CA THR A 57 3.13 -4.53 -4.84
C THR A 57 3.80 -4.64 -6.21
N GLY A 58 3.47 -3.75 -7.15
CA GLY A 58 4.08 -3.71 -8.49
C GLY A 58 5.60 -3.47 -8.43
N LEU A 59 6.05 -2.56 -7.57
CA LEU A 59 7.49 -2.34 -7.33
C LEU A 59 8.16 -3.59 -6.74
N GLY A 60 7.52 -4.24 -5.77
CA GLY A 60 8.01 -5.49 -5.17
C GLY A 60 8.18 -6.61 -6.21
N VAL A 61 7.17 -6.82 -7.07
CA VAL A 61 7.20 -7.81 -8.14
C VAL A 61 8.30 -7.50 -9.16
N LYS A 62 8.41 -6.24 -9.60
CA LYS A 62 9.45 -5.81 -10.54
C LYS A 62 10.86 -6.03 -9.97
N LYS A 63 11.05 -5.75 -8.67
CA LYS A 63 12.33 -6.00 -7.98
C LYS A 63 12.63 -7.50 -7.87
N TYR A 64 11.61 -8.33 -7.64
CA TYR A 64 11.76 -9.79 -7.63
C TYR A 64 12.13 -10.34 -9.01
N GLN A 65 11.49 -9.86 -10.08
CA GLN A 65 11.79 -10.24 -11.46
C GLN A 65 13.20 -9.82 -11.88
N ASN A 66 13.67 -8.63 -11.50
CA ASN A 66 15.02 -8.17 -11.81
C ASN A 66 16.13 -8.87 -10.98
N LYS A 67 15.76 -9.57 -9.90
CA LYS A 67 16.68 -10.33 -9.06
C LYS A 67 16.82 -11.79 -9.51
N LYS A 68 15.97 -12.22 -10.46
CA LYS A 68 15.96 -13.53 -11.09
C LYS A 68 16.68 -13.46 -12.43
#